data_AF-A0A7S1ADT9-F1
#
_entry.id   AF-A0A7S1ADT9-F1
#
_cell.length_a   1.000
_cell.length_b   1.000
_cell.length_c   1.000
_cell.angle_alpha   90.00
_cell.angle_beta   90.00
_cell.angle_gamma   90.00
#
_symmetry.space_group_name_H-M   'P 1'
#
loop_
_entity.id
_entity.type
_entity.pdbx_description
1 polymer ?
#
loop_
_entity_poly.entity_id
_entity_poly.type
_entity_poly.pdbx_seq_one_letter_code
_entity_poly.pdbx_strand_id
1 'polypeptide(L)'
;ESVALPNGSLELVLRTAGGQLTLELHDEWRDELVENPWLLLPGDTVHVIGHADAPRVRLHDRGPSPLLIAHPDVLLTGTAVASTLDCRRRSLINDQFGESGGSRPALLGNVVHEVMQLCLAAEDFSPKFIDLTAAEVMSRNRMQLWALGEQENLFTADLRDHFKNVSGWAQGNFEPCMPSRGGPRARRNGESWTVCKMNAAEQSVHSARFGVRGKVDASVLARCCTGDSGETIEPQIMTLELKSGRPHSEHLGQVAVYRLLLGDLYGERRVANGALLFYTKTGDYEFHEVDYRLLRGIVRNRNFLTGVMTRRQDQEDRASHRKHP
;
A
#
# COMPACT_ATOMS: atom_id res chain seq x y z
N GLU A 1 -20.90 -22.74 8.02
CA GLU A 1 -20.96 -23.34 9.38
C GLU A 1 -19.54 -23.45 9.91
N SER A 2 -19.34 -23.32 11.22
CA SER A 2 -18.01 -23.46 11.85
C SER A 2 -17.98 -24.64 12.82
N VAL A 3 -16.94 -25.48 12.74
CA VAL A 3 -16.78 -26.66 13.60
C VAL A 3 -15.33 -26.75 14.07
N ALA A 4 -15.12 -26.82 15.39
CA ALA A 4 -13.79 -27.06 15.94
C ALA A 4 -13.38 -28.53 15.75
N LEU A 5 -12.19 -28.77 15.22
CA LEU A 5 -11.68 -30.11 14.93
C LEU A 5 -10.77 -30.64 16.06
N PRO A 6 -10.64 -31.98 16.22
CA PRO A 6 -9.81 -32.59 17.28
C PRO A 6 -8.31 -32.25 17.20
N ASN A 7 -7.83 -31.84 16.02
CA ASN A 7 -6.45 -31.37 15.80
C ASN A 7 -6.24 -29.90 16.21
N GLY A 8 -7.26 -29.26 16.79
CA GLY A 8 -7.24 -27.88 17.22
C GLY A 8 -7.48 -26.86 16.11
N SER A 9 -7.77 -27.25 14.86
CA SER A 9 -8.14 -26.30 13.79
C SER A 9 -9.63 -25.94 13.83
N LEU A 10 -10.01 -24.88 13.13
CA LEU A 10 -11.41 -24.47 12.94
C LEU A 10 -11.80 -24.71 11.49
N GLU A 11 -12.80 -25.54 11.27
CA GLU A 11 -13.35 -25.79 9.94
C GLU A 11 -14.44 -24.75 9.64
N LEU A 12 -14.36 -24.09 8.48
CA LEU A 12 -15.41 -23.25 7.92
C LEU A 12 -15.90 -23.84 6.61
N VAL A 13 -17.21 -24.07 6.52
CA VAL A 13 -17.86 -24.49 5.29
C VAL A 13 -18.44 -23.27 4.57
N LEU A 14 -17.88 -22.98 3.39
CA LEU A 14 -18.33 -21.92 2.49
C LEU A 14 -19.19 -22.48 1.36
N ARG A 15 -20.27 -21.77 1.04
CA ARG A 15 -21.08 -22.05 -0.15
C ARG A 15 -20.53 -21.19 -1.29
N THR A 16 -20.18 -21.82 -2.41
CA THR A 16 -19.70 -21.14 -3.61
C THR A 16 -20.70 -21.35 -4.74
N ALA A 17 -20.61 -20.54 -5.81
CA ALA A 17 -21.44 -20.73 -7.00
C ALA A 17 -21.26 -22.12 -7.65
N GLY A 18 -20.10 -22.76 -7.43
CA GLY A 18 -19.74 -24.09 -7.96
C GLY A 18 -19.88 -25.25 -6.98
N GLY A 19 -20.40 -25.03 -5.76
CA GLY A 19 -20.59 -26.07 -4.75
C GLY A 19 -20.19 -25.65 -3.34
N GLN A 20 -19.34 -26.45 -2.70
CA GLN A 20 -18.91 -26.26 -1.32
C GLN A 20 -17.39 -26.21 -1.26
N LEU A 21 -16.87 -25.25 -0.49
CA LEU A 21 -15.44 -25.11 -0.19
C LEU A 21 -15.25 -25.23 1.32
N THR A 22 -14.40 -26.16 1.75
CA THR A 22 -14.06 -26.32 3.16
C THR A 22 -12.73 -25.62 3.45
N LEU A 23 -12.76 -24.65 4.35
CA LEU A 23 -11.55 -24.01 4.87
C LEU A 23 -11.18 -24.61 6.21
N GLU A 24 -9.92 -24.96 6.37
CA GLU A 24 -9.35 -25.37 7.65
C GLU A 24 -8.40 -24.28 8.14
N LEU A 25 -8.80 -23.59 9.19
CA LEU A 25 -8.07 -22.47 9.78
C LEU A 25 -7.18 -22.97 10.91
N HIS A 26 -5.90 -22.59 10.88
CA HIS A 26 -4.92 -22.88 11.90
C HIS A 26 -4.32 -21.60 12.46
N ASP A 27 -3.56 -21.74 13.54
CA ASP A 27 -2.73 -20.67 14.11
C ASP A 27 -3.55 -19.37 14.35
N GLU A 28 -3.01 -18.21 13.99
CA GLU A 28 -3.64 -16.92 14.28
C GLU A 28 -4.96 -16.69 13.53
N TRP A 29 -5.18 -17.34 12.39
CA TRP A 29 -6.46 -17.29 11.66
C TRP A 29 -7.60 -17.94 12.46
N ARG A 30 -7.28 -19.06 13.11
CA ARG A 30 -8.21 -19.78 13.99
C ARG A 30 -8.45 -18.96 15.24
N ASP A 31 -7.39 -18.53 15.91
CA ASP A 31 -7.49 -17.83 17.19
C ASP A 31 -8.30 -16.54 17.07
N GLU A 32 -8.11 -15.77 15.98
CA GLU A 32 -8.86 -14.53 15.75
C GLU A 32 -10.37 -14.75 15.61
N LEU A 33 -10.79 -15.82 14.91
CA LEU A 33 -12.20 -16.16 14.74
C LEU A 33 -12.83 -16.79 15.98
N VAL A 34 -12.05 -17.53 16.77
CA VAL A 34 -12.51 -18.08 18.05
C VAL A 34 -12.69 -16.97 19.09
N GLU A 35 -11.75 -16.03 19.17
CA GLU A 35 -11.83 -14.88 20.08
C GLU A 35 -12.88 -13.85 19.63
N ASN A 36 -13.08 -13.72 18.30
CA ASN A 36 -14.00 -12.76 17.70
C ASN A 36 -14.99 -13.47 16.76
N PRO A 37 -15.95 -14.26 17.31
CA PRO A 37 -16.90 -15.00 16.48
C PRO A 37 -17.83 -14.09 15.67
N TRP A 38 -17.92 -12.81 16.04
CA TRP A 38 -18.67 -11.79 15.29
C TRP A 38 -17.96 -11.35 14.01
N LEU A 39 -16.69 -11.71 13.81
CA LEU A 39 -15.90 -11.32 12.63
C LEU A 39 -16.47 -11.92 11.34
N LEU A 40 -16.93 -13.16 11.40
CA LEU A 40 -17.61 -13.86 10.30
C LEU A 40 -18.79 -14.66 10.85
N LEU A 41 -19.97 -14.36 10.35
CA LEU A 41 -21.23 -15.01 10.66
C LEU A 41 -21.79 -15.74 9.43
N PRO A 42 -22.66 -16.74 9.62
CA PRO A 42 -23.38 -17.36 8.51
C PRO A 42 -24.15 -16.32 7.70
N GLY A 43 -23.92 -16.29 6.39
CA GLY A 43 -24.52 -15.32 5.46
C GLY A 43 -23.57 -14.23 4.99
N ASP A 44 -22.42 -14.05 5.66
CA ASP A 44 -21.41 -13.12 5.18
C ASP A 44 -20.74 -13.59 3.90
N THR A 45 -20.35 -12.62 3.07
CA THR A 45 -19.62 -12.88 1.81
C THR A 45 -18.12 -12.88 2.07
N VAL A 46 -17.40 -13.84 1.50
CA VAL A 46 -15.94 -13.96 1.62
C VAL A 46 -15.28 -14.29 0.28
N HIS A 47 -14.05 -13.84 0.09
CA HIS A 47 -13.16 -14.33 -0.98
C HIS A 47 -12.01 -15.14 -0.39
N VAL A 48 -11.60 -16.18 -1.11
CA VAL A 48 -10.40 -16.97 -0.80
C VAL A 48 -9.43 -16.78 -1.96
N ILE A 49 -8.27 -16.18 -1.71
CA ILE A 49 -7.30 -15.84 -2.75
C ILE A 49 -6.10 -16.78 -2.66
N GLY A 50 -5.69 -17.35 -3.81
CA GLY A 50 -4.55 -18.24 -3.89
C GLY A 50 -4.86 -19.72 -3.66
N HIS A 51 -6.11 -20.15 -3.84
CA HIS A 51 -6.45 -21.57 -3.85
C HIS A 51 -6.44 -22.13 -5.29
N ALA A 52 -5.92 -23.34 -5.47
CA ALA A 52 -5.85 -24.02 -6.78
C ALA A 52 -7.10 -24.89 -7.03
N ASP A 53 -8.30 -24.31 -6.89
CA ASP A 53 -9.60 -24.99 -7.04
C ASP A 53 -9.80 -26.27 -6.19
N ALA A 54 -8.98 -26.43 -5.15
CA ALA A 54 -9.10 -27.55 -4.22
C ALA A 54 -10.40 -27.42 -3.39
N PRO A 55 -11.16 -28.51 -3.20
CA PRO A 55 -12.39 -28.50 -2.40
C PRO A 55 -12.11 -28.26 -0.90
N ARG A 56 -10.87 -28.46 -0.47
CA ARG A 56 -10.41 -28.17 0.90
C ARG A 56 -9.12 -27.35 0.87
N VAL A 57 -9.12 -26.24 1.60
CA VAL A 57 -8.01 -25.28 1.63
C VAL A 57 -7.58 -25.04 3.08
N ARG A 58 -6.27 -25.03 3.33
CA ARG A 58 -5.69 -24.80 4.66
C ARG A 58 -5.11 -23.40 4.76
N LEU A 59 -5.54 -22.63 5.75
CA LEU A 59 -4.97 -21.33 6.09
C LEU A 59 -4.14 -21.46 7.37
N HIS A 60 -2.88 -21.04 7.30
CA HIS A 60 -1.90 -21.20 8.37
C HIS A 60 -0.79 -20.14 8.26
N ASP A 61 0.05 -20.04 9.29
CA ASP A 61 0.97 -18.91 9.42
C ASP A 61 2.43 -19.26 9.13
N ARG A 62 2.69 -20.54 8.94
CA ARG A 62 4.03 -21.15 8.82
C ARG A 62 4.71 -20.91 7.47
N GLY A 63 3.99 -20.41 6.46
CA GLY A 63 4.52 -20.17 5.12
C GLY A 63 3.50 -19.48 4.23
N PRO A 64 3.78 -19.36 2.91
CA PRO A 64 2.83 -18.85 1.94
C PRO A 64 1.54 -19.69 1.98
N SER A 65 0.44 -19.03 2.34
CA SER A 65 -0.88 -19.64 2.45
C SER A 65 -1.93 -18.76 1.77
N PRO A 66 -3.07 -19.34 1.36
CA PRO A 66 -4.18 -18.57 0.81
C PRO A 66 -4.69 -17.51 1.77
N LEU A 67 -5.21 -16.41 1.23
CA LEU A 67 -5.75 -15.29 1.99
C LEU A 67 -7.29 -15.40 2.07
N LEU A 68 -7.85 -15.21 3.25
CA LEU A 68 -9.30 -15.06 3.45
C LEU A 68 -9.63 -13.57 3.53
N ILE A 69 -10.52 -13.09 2.67
CA ILE A 69 -11.02 -11.70 2.66
C ILE A 69 -12.49 -11.72 3.09
N ALA A 70 -12.82 -11.10 4.21
CA ALA A 70 -14.19 -11.00 4.73
C ALA A 70 -14.90 -9.76 4.17
N HIS A 71 -16.15 -9.83 3.71
CA HIS A 71 -16.86 -8.67 3.15
C HIS A 71 -16.05 -7.92 2.06
N PRO A 72 -15.67 -8.60 0.96
CA PRO A 72 -14.83 -8.03 -0.09
C PRO A 72 -15.42 -6.79 -0.77
N ASP A 73 -16.74 -6.61 -0.71
CA ASP A 73 -17.44 -5.44 -1.27
C ASP A 73 -17.20 -4.15 -0.48
N VAL A 74 -16.74 -4.26 0.77
CA VAL A 74 -16.37 -3.12 1.60
C VAL A 74 -14.92 -2.73 1.30
N LEU A 75 -14.75 -1.69 0.47
CA LEU A 75 -13.42 -1.20 0.07
C LEU A 75 -12.83 -0.25 1.11
N LEU A 76 -11.90 -0.75 1.92
CA LEU A 76 -11.13 0.08 2.85
C LEU A 76 -10.00 0.83 2.14
N THR A 77 -9.70 2.06 2.56
CA THR A 77 -8.54 2.78 2.04
C THR A 77 -7.24 2.14 2.52
N GLY A 78 -6.20 2.16 1.69
CA GLY A 78 -4.90 1.59 2.03
C GLY A 78 -4.28 2.25 3.26
N THR A 79 -4.53 3.54 3.48
CA THR A 79 -4.15 4.26 4.69
C THR A 79 -4.91 3.78 5.93
N ALA A 80 -6.22 3.53 5.83
CA ALA A 80 -6.99 2.98 6.94
C ALA A 80 -6.47 1.60 7.35
N VAL A 81 -6.17 0.72 6.39
CA VAL A 81 -5.60 -0.60 6.67
C VAL A 81 -4.16 -0.48 7.20
N ALA A 82 -3.30 0.34 6.60
CA ALA A 82 -1.91 0.48 7.03
C ALA A 82 -1.78 1.01 8.47
N SER A 83 -2.66 1.95 8.87
CA SER A 83 -2.66 2.52 10.22
C SER A 83 -2.98 1.51 11.34
N THR A 84 -3.51 0.33 10.98
CA THR A 84 -3.80 -0.75 11.93
C THR A 84 -2.56 -1.45 12.46
N LEU A 85 -1.41 -1.33 11.78
CA LEU A 85 -0.16 -1.95 12.22
C LEU A 85 0.28 -1.41 13.59
N ASP A 86 -0.02 -0.15 13.90
CA ASP A 86 0.20 0.39 15.24
C ASP A 86 -1.01 0.19 16.15
N CYS A 87 -2.21 0.55 15.66
CA CYS A 87 -3.43 0.47 16.45
C CYS A 87 -4.68 0.34 15.57
N ARG A 88 -5.34 -0.83 15.63
CA ARG A 88 -6.60 -1.11 14.93
C ARG A 88 -7.69 -0.08 15.24
N ARG A 89 -7.82 0.36 16.51
CA ARG A 89 -8.86 1.32 16.92
C ARG A 89 -8.65 2.72 16.35
N ARG A 90 -7.39 3.15 16.21
CA ARG A 90 -7.07 4.48 15.68
C ARG A 90 -7.61 4.68 14.27
N SER A 91 -7.52 3.64 13.43
CA SER A 91 -8.10 3.65 12.08
C SER A 91 -9.59 3.97 12.09
N LEU A 92 -10.36 3.27 12.94
CA LEU A 92 -11.82 3.46 13.08
C LEU A 92 -12.20 4.83 13.65
N ILE A 93 -11.35 5.42 14.49
CA ILE A 93 -11.58 6.75 15.09
C ILE A 93 -11.26 7.83 14.06
N ASN A 94 -10.14 7.72 13.35
CA ASN A 94 -9.74 8.68 12.32
C ASN A 94 -10.74 8.72 11.16
N ASP A 95 -11.36 7.59 10.81
CA ASP A 95 -12.42 7.53 9.80
C ASP A 95 -13.66 8.37 10.20
N GLN A 96 -14.00 8.41 11.50
CA GLN A 96 -15.17 9.14 12.01
C GLN A 96 -14.87 10.59 12.40
N PHE A 97 -13.67 10.87 12.89
CA PHE A 97 -13.34 12.13 13.57
C PHE A 97 -12.06 12.79 13.05
N GLY A 98 -11.52 12.33 11.91
CA GLY A 98 -10.29 12.88 11.33
C GLY A 98 -10.40 14.37 11.03
N GLU A 99 -9.36 15.12 11.40
CA GLU A 99 -9.30 16.56 11.11
C GLU A 99 -9.16 16.81 9.60
N SER A 100 -10.10 17.57 9.04
CA SER A 100 -10.07 18.04 7.66
C SER A 100 -9.42 19.42 7.58
N GLY A 101 -8.10 19.48 7.81
CA GLY A 101 -7.33 20.72 7.73
C GLY A 101 -5.99 20.51 7.04
N GLY A 102 -5.63 21.40 6.12
CA GLY A 102 -4.27 21.43 5.59
C GLY A 102 -3.29 21.83 6.68
N SER A 103 -2.20 21.09 6.85
CA SER A 103 -1.10 21.47 7.75
C SER A 103 0.12 21.88 6.93
N ARG A 104 1.04 22.65 7.52
CA ARG A 104 2.31 23.01 6.87
C ARG A 104 3.09 21.78 6.37
N PRO A 105 3.25 20.69 7.15
CA PRO A 105 3.89 19.46 6.65
C PRO A 105 3.15 18.80 5.49
N ALA A 106 1.81 18.83 5.49
CA ALA A 106 1.01 18.27 4.40
C ALA A 106 1.20 19.07 3.10
N LEU A 107 1.17 20.41 3.18
CA LEU A 107 1.44 21.27 2.03
C LEU A 107 2.85 21.04 1.47
N LEU A 108 3.85 20.96 2.36
CA LEU A 108 5.23 20.67 1.98
C LEU A 108 5.33 19.32 1.27
N GLY A 109 4.70 18.28 1.82
CA GLY A 109 4.62 16.96 1.20
C GLY A 109 4.01 17.02 -0.21
N ASN A 110 2.86 17.66 -0.35
CA ASN A 110 2.16 17.78 -1.64
C ASN A 110 3.04 18.43 -2.72
N VAL A 111 3.69 19.55 -2.38
CA VAL A 111 4.58 20.25 -3.34
C VAL A 111 5.77 19.38 -3.73
N VAL A 112 6.41 18.71 -2.76
CA VAL A 112 7.56 17.84 -3.04
C VAL A 112 7.15 16.65 -3.90
N HIS A 113 6.02 16.01 -3.60
CA HIS A 113 5.52 14.86 -4.36
C HIS A 113 5.20 15.25 -5.80
N GLU A 114 4.49 16.36 -6.00
CA GLU A 114 4.09 16.84 -7.32
C GLU A 114 5.31 17.20 -8.19
N VAL A 115 6.29 17.94 -7.64
CA VAL A 115 7.52 18.27 -8.37
C VAL A 115 8.29 17.00 -8.75
N MET A 116 8.39 16.03 -7.83
CA MET A 116 9.08 14.77 -8.10
C MET A 116 8.38 13.96 -9.20
N GLN A 117 7.05 13.87 -9.17
CA GLN A 117 6.23 13.21 -10.20
C GLN A 117 6.40 13.87 -11.57
N LEU A 118 6.47 15.20 -11.63
CA LEU A 118 6.73 15.94 -12.87
C LEU A 118 8.14 15.69 -13.40
N CYS A 119 9.16 15.61 -12.53
CA CYS A 119 10.52 15.23 -12.92
C CYS A 119 10.58 13.80 -13.47
N LEU A 120 9.91 12.86 -12.80
CA LEU A 120 9.77 11.48 -13.26
C LEU A 120 9.07 11.38 -14.63
N ALA A 121 8.01 12.17 -14.85
CA ALA A 121 7.27 12.19 -16.10
C ALA A 121 8.10 12.74 -17.26
N ALA A 122 8.89 13.78 -16.99
CA ALA A 122 9.78 14.41 -17.97
C ALA A 122 11.11 13.66 -18.15
N GLU A 123 11.41 12.70 -17.26
CA GLU A 123 12.71 12.02 -17.17
C GLU A 123 13.89 13.01 -17.00
N ASP A 124 13.62 14.18 -16.38
CA ASP A 124 14.58 15.27 -16.17
C ASP A 124 14.62 15.67 -14.69
N PHE A 125 15.77 15.42 -14.05
CA PHE A 125 16.05 15.76 -12.65
C PHE A 125 17.17 16.82 -12.54
N SER A 126 17.39 17.59 -13.60
CA SER A 126 18.34 18.70 -13.60
C SER A 126 17.89 19.78 -12.62
N PRO A 127 18.83 20.46 -11.93
CA PRO A 127 18.48 21.54 -11.01
C PRO A 127 17.60 22.62 -11.67
N LYS A 128 17.87 22.93 -12.94
CA LYS A 128 17.09 23.90 -13.71
C LYS A 128 15.63 23.46 -13.89
N PHE A 129 15.38 22.20 -14.25
CA PHE A 129 14.03 21.69 -14.43
C PHE A 129 13.27 21.64 -13.10
N ILE A 130 13.94 21.19 -12.03
CA ILE A 130 13.37 21.15 -10.68
C ILE A 130 12.98 22.56 -10.22
N ASP A 131 13.85 23.56 -10.38
CA ASP A 131 13.57 24.94 -9.96
C ASP A 131 12.37 25.54 -10.72
N LEU A 132 12.29 25.31 -12.05
CA LEU A 132 11.17 25.78 -12.87
C LEU A 132 9.85 25.12 -12.43
N THR A 133 9.87 23.80 -12.25
CA THR A 133 8.71 23.03 -11.84
C THR A 133 8.26 23.39 -10.43
N ALA A 134 9.19 23.57 -9.50
CA ALA A 134 8.91 24.00 -8.14
C ALA A 134 8.25 25.39 -8.11
N ALA A 135 8.75 26.35 -8.90
CA ALA A 135 8.14 27.67 -8.99
C ALA A 135 6.70 27.60 -9.53
N GLU A 136 6.45 26.75 -10.53
CA GLU A 136 5.11 26.54 -11.08
C GLU A 136 4.16 25.91 -10.05
N VAL A 137 4.57 24.82 -9.40
CA VAL A 137 3.77 24.12 -8.38
C VAL A 137 3.50 25.04 -7.18
N MET A 138 4.48 25.82 -6.74
CA MET A 138 4.30 26.82 -5.68
C MET A 138 3.29 27.89 -6.05
N SER A 139 3.27 28.34 -7.31
CA SER A 139 2.29 29.33 -7.77
C SER A 139 0.85 28.82 -7.63
N ARG A 140 0.63 27.52 -7.89
CA ARG A 140 -0.69 26.85 -7.77
C ARG A 140 -1.11 26.65 -6.31
N ASN A 141 -0.15 26.48 -5.41
CA ASN A 141 -0.38 26.22 -3.98
C ASN A 141 -0.36 27.48 -3.10
N ARG A 142 -0.16 28.67 -3.69
CA ARG A 142 0.03 29.92 -2.95
C ARG A 142 -1.14 30.34 -2.05
N MET A 143 -2.39 30.04 -2.46
CA MET A 143 -3.56 30.33 -1.60
C MET A 143 -3.53 29.50 -0.31
N GLN A 144 -3.14 28.23 -0.39
CA GLN A 144 -3.06 27.36 0.78
C GLN A 144 -1.91 27.79 1.71
N LEU A 145 -0.78 28.21 1.13
CA LEU A 145 0.32 28.79 1.88
C LEU A 145 -0.13 30.03 2.69
N TRP A 146 -0.87 30.94 2.07
CA TRP A 146 -1.41 32.13 2.74
C TRP A 146 -2.44 31.78 3.82
N ALA A 147 -3.32 30.81 3.57
CA ALA A 147 -4.28 30.34 4.57
C ALA A 147 -3.60 29.79 5.83
N LEU A 148 -2.39 29.25 5.70
CA LEU A 148 -1.58 28.78 6.82
C LEU A 148 -0.75 29.88 7.50
N GLY A 149 -0.74 31.11 6.96
CA GLY A 149 0.09 32.20 7.46
C GLY A 149 1.59 32.01 7.24
N GLU A 150 1.98 31.14 6.30
CA GLU A 150 3.39 30.82 6.02
C GLU A 150 4.03 31.87 5.10
N GLN A 151 5.31 32.17 5.33
CA GLN A 151 6.08 33.03 4.44
C GLN A 151 6.71 32.22 3.30
N GLU A 152 6.50 32.65 2.06
CA GLU A 152 6.91 31.90 0.87
C GLU A 152 8.42 31.71 0.75
N ASN A 153 9.22 32.71 1.15
CA ASN A 153 10.69 32.62 1.14
C ASN A 153 11.21 31.53 2.09
N LEU A 154 10.67 31.45 3.31
CA LEU A 154 11.04 30.43 4.31
C LEU A 154 10.56 29.05 3.88
N PHE A 155 9.32 28.96 3.37
CA PHE A 155 8.77 27.71 2.86
C PHE A 155 9.56 27.17 1.67
N THR A 156 9.94 28.05 0.72
CA THR A 156 10.78 27.68 -0.43
C THR A 156 12.18 27.27 0.00
N ALA A 157 12.74 27.87 1.06
CA ALA A 157 14.03 27.44 1.60
C ALA A 157 13.98 26.00 2.11
N ASP A 158 12.92 25.62 2.84
CA ASP A 158 12.74 24.24 3.31
C ASP A 158 12.59 23.24 2.16
N LEU A 159 11.92 23.62 1.06
CA LEU A 159 11.78 22.76 -0.12
C LEU A 159 13.11 22.46 -0.81
N ARG A 160 14.09 23.38 -0.75
CA ARG A 160 15.39 23.20 -1.41
C ARG A 160 16.14 21.97 -0.92
N ASP A 161 16.06 21.66 0.37
CA ASP A 161 16.72 20.48 0.94
C ASP A 161 16.13 19.19 0.35
N HIS A 162 14.81 19.14 0.18
CA HIS A 162 14.13 18.02 -0.47
C HIS A 162 14.56 17.90 -1.94
N PHE A 163 14.56 19.01 -2.68
CA PHE A 163 14.91 19.03 -4.11
C PHE A 163 16.36 18.68 -4.39
N LYS A 164 17.28 19.06 -3.49
CA LYS A 164 18.68 18.62 -3.54
C LYS A 164 18.78 17.10 -3.41
N ASN A 165 18.04 16.50 -2.48
CA ASN A 165 18.01 15.05 -2.31
C ASN A 165 17.33 14.34 -3.47
N VAL A 166 16.27 14.91 -4.05
CA VAL A 166 15.63 14.40 -5.28
C VAL A 166 16.64 14.35 -6.44
N SER A 167 17.39 15.42 -6.67
CA SER A 167 18.41 15.44 -7.72
C SER A 167 19.54 14.44 -7.43
N GLY A 168 19.99 14.34 -6.18
CA GLY A 168 21.02 13.37 -5.78
C GLY A 168 20.54 11.92 -5.92
N TRP A 169 19.28 11.64 -5.58
CA TRP A 169 18.67 10.32 -5.74
C TRP A 169 18.64 9.90 -7.21
N ALA A 170 18.21 10.79 -8.10
CA ALA A 170 18.08 10.49 -9.53
C ALA A 170 19.43 10.12 -10.17
N GLN A 171 20.52 10.78 -9.78
CA GLN A 171 21.87 10.48 -10.29
C GLN A 171 22.34 9.05 -10.00
N GLY A 172 21.83 8.43 -8.92
CA GLY A 172 22.24 7.09 -8.50
C GLY A 172 21.19 5.99 -8.70
N ASN A 173 19.91 6.36 -8.84
CA ASN A 173 18.79 5.41 -8.78
C ASN A 173 17.77 5.59 -9.92
N PHE A 174 17.99 6.52 -10.85
CA PHE A 174 17.17 6.69 -12.04
C PHE A 174 18.00 6.53 -13.31
N GLU A 175 17.62 5.59 -14.18
CA GLU A 175 18.25 5.38 -15.48
C GLU A 175 17.19 4.97 -16.52
N PRO A 176 16.91 5.80 -17.54
CA PRO A 176 15.95 5.47 -18.60
C PRO A 176 16.19 4.08 -19.21
N CYS A 177 15.12 3.36 -19.58
CA CYS A 177 15.18 2.07 -20.28
C CYS A 177 15.74 2.19 -21.72
N MET A 178 16.91 2.78 -21.90
CA MET A 178 17.69 2.70 -23.13
C MET A 178 18.70 1.55 -23.00
N PRO A 179 19.14 0.92 -24.11
CA PRO A 179 20.20 -0.08 -24.08
C PRO A 179 21.56 0.61 -23.88
N SER A 180 21.84 1.08 -22.66
CA SER A 180 23.14 1.63 -22.29
C SER A 180 24.09 0.49 -21.94
N ARG A 181 25.29 0.48 -22.54
CA ARG A 181 26.37 -0.51 -22.35
C ARG A 181 27.00 -0.52 -20.94
N GLY A 182 26.46 0.24 -20.00
CA GLY A 182 26.89 0.28 -18.61
C GLY A 182 25.79 -0.29 -17.75
N GLY A 183 25.99 -1.49 -17.22
CA GLY A 183 25.07 -2.03 -16.23
C GLY A 183 25.07 -1.17 -14.96
N PRO A 184 23.93 -1.06 -14.27
CA PRO A 184 23.86 -0.41 -12.96
C PRO A 184 24.91 -0.99 -11.99
N ARG A 185 25.58 -0.11 -11.23
CA ARG A 185 26.63 -0.53 -10.30
C ARG A 185 26.00 -1.19 -9.08
N ALA A 186 26.21 -2.50 -8.93
CA ALA A 186 25.82 -3.23 -7.72
C ALA A 186 26.40 -2.53 -6.48
N ARG A 187 25.54 -2.25 -5.49
CA ARG A 187 26.02 -1.92 -4.14
C ARG A 187 26.66 -3.17 -3.56
N ARG A 188 27.74 -2.98 -2.79
CA ARG A 188 28.64 -4.06 -2.33
C ARG A 188 28.00 -5.11 -1.42
N ASN A 189 26.71 -5.00 -1.06
CA ASN A 189 25.95 -5.98 -0.29
C ASN A 189 24.44 -5.74 -0.53
N GLY A 190 23.77 -6.62 -1.27
CA GLY A 190 22.30 -6.63 -1.44
C GLY A 190 21.78 -6.28 -2.83
N GLU A 191 20.49 -6.54 -3.04
CA GLU A 191 19.76 -6.14 -4.25
C GLU A 191 19.67 -4.61 -4.34
N SER A 192 19.94 -4.05 -5.52
CA SER A 192 19.76 -2.62 -5.78
C SER A 192 18.74 -2.43 -6.89
N TRP A 193 17.77 -1.56 -6.67
CA TRP A 193 16.69 -1.28 -7.61
C TRP A 193 16.86 0.09 -8.24
N THR A 194 16.99 0.12 -9.56
CA THR A 194 17.07 1.35 -10.35
C THR A 194 15.73 1.59 -11.03
N VAL A 195 15.15 2.77 -10.82
CA VAL A 195 13.92 3.21 -11.50
C VAL A 195 14.26 3.56 -12.93
N CYS A 196 13.48 3.04 -13.87
CA CYS A 196 13.72 3.28 -15.27
C CYS A 196 12.75 4.27 -15.90
N LYS A 197 11.47 4.15 -15.54
CA LYS A 197 10.41 4.99 -16.10
C LYS A 197 9.23 5.03 -15.16
N MET A 198 8.56 6.17 -15.10
CA MET A 198 7.25 6.26 -14.47
C MET A 198 6.17 5.67 -15.36
N ASN A 199 5.42 4.74 -14.80
CA ASN A 199 4.27 4.13 -15.46
C ASN A 199 3.00 4.98 -15.24
N ALA A 200 2.75 5.44 -14.01
CA ALA A 200 1.67 6.38 -13.70
C ALA A 200 1.96 7.12 -12.38
N ALA A 201 1.54 8.39 -12.29
CA ALA A 201 1.51 9.16 -11.05
C ALA A 201 0.10 9.13 -10.44
N GLU A 202 0.00 9.22 -9.10
CA GLU A 202 -1.26 9.38 -8.36
C GLU A 202 -2.34 8.34 -8.73
N GLN A 203 -1.89 7.10 -8.98
CA GLN A 203 -2.73 6.05 -9.56
C GLN A 203 -3.72 5.51 -8.53
N SER A 204 -5.01 5.80 -8.75
CA SER A 204 -6.10 5.24 -7.94
C SER A 204 -6.46 3.83 -8.40
N VAL A 205 -6.40 2.86 -7.50
CA VAL A 205 -6.70 1.46 -7.77
C VAL A 205 -7.70 0.95 -6.75
N HIS A 206 -8.75 0.29 -7.24
CA HIS A 206 -9.78 -0.36 -6.43
C HIS A 206 -9.74 -1.86 -6.70
N SER A 207 -9.71 -2.66 -5.64
CA SER A 207 -9.72 -4.12 -5.75
C SER A 207 -10.86 -4.70 -4.93
N ALA A 208 -11.93 -5.11 -5.61
CA ALA A 208 -12.98 -5.95 -5.01
C ALA A 208 -12.44 -7.36 -4.66
N ARG A 209 -11.35 -7.80 -5.32
CA ARG A 209 -10.70 -9.06 -5.00
C ARG A 209 -10.16 -9.07 -3.56
N PHE A 210 -9.52 -7.98 -3.14
CA PHE A 210 -8.92 -7.84 -1.81
C PHE A 210 -9.73 -6.95 -0.84
N GLY A 211 -10.81 -6.34 -1.31
CA GLY A 211 -11.63 -5.43 -0.53
C GLY A 211 -10.87 -4.19 -0.03
N VAL A 212 -9.99 -3.67 -0.88
CA VAL A 212 -9.15 -2.49 -0.57
C VAL A 212 -9.10 -1.54 -1.77
N ARG A 213 -8.90 -0.27 -1.48
CA ARG A 213 -8.62 0.79 -2.47
C ARG A 213 -7.46 1.65 -2.00
N GLY A 214 -6.73 2.23 -2.93
CA GLY A 214 -5.60 3.09 -2.60
C GLY A 214 -5.22 4.01 -3.74
N LYS A 215 -4.42 5.01 -3.42
CA LYS A 215 -3.83 5.93 -4.39
C LYS A 215 -2.32 5.82 -4.26
N VAL A 216 -1.68 5.23 -5.27
CA VAL A 216 -0.24 5.01 -5.29
C VAL A 216 0.43 6.30 -5.78
N ASP A 217 1.39 6.84 -5.02
CA ASP A 217 2.11 8.08 -5.36
C ASP A 217 2.69 8.01 -6.78
N ALA A 218 3.48 6.96 -7.04
CA ALA A 218 3.94 6.61 -8.37
C ALA A 218 4.03 5.10 -8.54
N SER A 219 3.54 4.59 -9.67
CA SER A 219 3.92 3.27 -10.16
C SER A 219 5.05 3.44 -11.17
N VAL A 220 6.10 2.65 -11.03
CA VAL A 220 7.31 2.74 -11.85
C VAL A 220 7.70 1.38 -12.39
N LEU A 221 8.41 1.39 -13.52
CA LEU A 221 9.19 0.24 -13.96
C LEU A 221 10.59 0.37 -13.38
N ALA A 222 11.06 -0.67 -12.68
CA ALA A 222 12.38 -0.69 -12.07
C ALA A 222 13.08 -2.02 -12.35
N ARG A 223 14.41 -1.98 -12.38
CA ARG A 223 15.28 -3.13 -12.63
C ARG A 223 16.09 -3.45 -11.39
N CYS A 224 16.14 -4.74 -11.02
CA CYS A 224 17.02 -5.23 -9.98
C CYS A 224 18.41 -5.52 -10.53
N CYS A 225 19.43 -5.19 -9.73
CA CYS A 225 20.83 -5.43 -10.03
C CYS A 225 21.37 -6.35 -8.94
N THR A 226 21.57 -7.63 -9.28
CA THR A 226 22.15 -8.63 -8.37
C THR A 226 23.65 -8.73 -8.57
N GLY A 227 24.40 -8.79 -7.46
CA GLY A 227 25.85 -8.57 -7.44
C GLY A 227 26.74 -9.53 -8.25
N ASP A 228 26.25 -10.68 -8.72
CA ASP A 228 27.13 -11.73 -9.27
C ASP A 228 26.71 -12.35 -10.61
N SER A 229 25.55 -12.00 -11.17
CA SER A 229 25.17 -12.46 -12.51
C SER A 229 24.80 -11.25 -13.35
N GLY A 230 25.50 -11.05 -14.47
CA GLY A 230 25.14 -10.06 -15.50
C GLY A 230 23.79 -10.35 -16.18
N GLU A 231 22.91 -11.12 -15.56
CA GLU A 231 21.54 -11.34 -16.01
C GLU A 231 20.74 -10.08 -15.70
N THR A 232 20.37 -9.38 -16.76
CA THR A 232 19.43 -8.28 -16.68
C THR A 232 18.04 -8.88 -16.47
N ILE A 233 17.54 -8.83 -15.24
CA ILE A 233 16.16 -9.18 -14.93
C ILE A 233 15.24 -8.20 -15.68
N GLU A 234 14.16 -8.72 -16.27
CA GLU A 234 13.16 -7.87 -16.92
C GLU A 234 12.65 -6.80 -15.94
N PRO A 235 12.48 -5.53 -16.37
CA PRO A 235 11.93 -4.50 -15.50
C PRO A 235 10.56 -4.91 -14.96
N GLN A 236 10.37 -4.75 -13.65
CA GLN A 236 9.12 -5.06 -12.97
C GLN A 236 8.40 -3.78 -12.56
N ILE A 237 7.07 -3.85 -12.52
CA ILE A 237 6.24 -2.78 -11.97
C ILE A 237 6.36 -2.82 -10.45
N MET A 238 6.52 -1.66 -9.82
CA MET A 238 6.41 -1.51 -8.37
C MET A 238 5.96 -0.11 -7.99
N THR A 239 5.58 0.03 -6.73
CA THR A 239 5.32 1.33 -6.13
C THR A 239 6.64 2.04 -5.82
N LEU A 240 6.67 3.34 -6.09
CA LEU A 240 7.61 4.28 -5.51
C LEU A 240 6.83 5.20 -4.58
N GLU A 241 6.93 4.92 -3.29
CA GLU A 241 6.26 5.64 -2.22
C GLU A 241 7.14 6.81 -1.76
N LEU A 242 6.60 8.02 -1.80
CA LEU A 242 7.32 9.23 -1.43
C LEU A 242 6.99 9.59 0.01
N LYS A 243 8.01 9.94 0.80
CA LYS A 243 7.85 10.41 2.17
C LYS A 243 8.62 11.71 2.38
N SER A 244 7.94 12.73 2.90
CA SER A 244 8.53 14.01 3.29
C SER A 244 8.87 14.08 4.80
N GLY A 245 8.39 13.10 5.58
CA GLY A 245 8.53 13.03 7.04
C GLY A 245 9.53 11.96 7.52
N ARG A 246 9.45 11.62 8.82
CA ARG A 246 10.26 10.56 9.44
C ARG A 246 9.73 9.17 9.07
N PRO A 247 10.59 8.14 9.03
CA PRO A 247 10.16 6.75 8.89
C PRO A 247 9.15 6.34 9.96
N HIS A 248 8.13 5.58 9.55
CA HIS A 248 7.09 5.07 10.43
C HIS A 248 6.61 3.69 9.96
N SER A 249 6.19 2.84 10.89
CA SER A 249 5.72 1.46 10.62
C SER A 249 4.54 1.41 9.64
N GLU A 250 3.68 2.44 9.64
CA GLU A 250 2.56 2.55 8.71
C GLU A 250 3.00 2.59 7.24
N HIS A 251 4.24 3.04 6.95
CA HIS A 251 4.75 3.07 5.59
C HIS A 251 4.87 1.66 5.00
N LEU A 252 5.27 0.68 5.82
CA LEU A 252 5.31 -0.73 5.40
C LEU A 252 3.92 -1.29 5.12
N GLY A 253 2.92 -0.88 5.91
CA GLY A 253 1.53 -1.27 5.68
C GLY A 253 0.97 -0.73 4.37
N GLN A 254 1.27 0.53 4.03
CA GLN A 254 0.86 1.15 2.76
C GLN A 254 1.48 0.40 1.58
N VAL A 255 2.78 0.14 1.65
CA VAL A 255 3.55 -0.60 0.65
C VAL A 255 2.98 -2.00 0.41
N ALA A 256 2.62 -2.72 1.48
CA ALA A 256 1.98 -4.03 1.38
C ALA A 256 0.61 -3.96 0.68
N VAL A 257 -0.22 -2.96 1.01
CA VAL A 257 -1.51 -2.76 0.33
C VAL A 257 -1.31 -2.39 -1.14
N TYR A 258 -0.37 -1.49 -1.45
CA TYR A 258 -0.10 -1.11 -2.83
C TYR A 258 0.44 -2.27 -3.65
N ARG A 259 1.24 -3.16 -3.05
CA ARG A 259 1.66 -4.39 -3.71
C ARG A 259 0.48 -5.29 -4.09
N LEU A 260 -0.53 -5.44 -3.23
CA LEU A 260 -1.76 -6.17 -3.57
C LEU A 260 -2.55 -5.49 -4.70
N LEU A 261 -2.70 -4.16 -4.63
CA LEU A 261 -3.45 -3.39 -5.62
C LEU A 261 -2.80 -3.45 -7.01
N LEU A 262 -1.49 -3.23 -7.09
CA LEU A 262 -0.76 -3.32 -8.36
C LEU A 262 -0.74 -4.76 -8.89
N GLY A 263 -0.62 -5.77 -8.01
CA GLY A 263 -0.70 -7.19 -8.39
C GLY A 263 -2.04 -7.57 -9.00
N ASP A 264 -3.14 -7.00 -8.49
CA ASP A 264 -4.48 -7.19 -9.07
C ASP A 264 -4.63 -6.47 -10.41
N LEU A 265 -4.12 -5.25 -10.52
CA LEU A 265 -4.27 -4.41 -11.72
C LEU A 265 -3.41 -4.88 -12.90
N TYR A 266 -2.13 -5.19 -12.66
CA TYR A 266 -1.16 -5.53 -13.71
C TYR A 266 -0.85 -7.02 -13.81
N GLY A 267 -1.33 -7.82 -12.86
CA GLY A 267 -1.04 -9.24 -12.73
C GLY A 267 0.23 -9.51 -11.92
N GLU A 268 0.14 -10.46 -11.00
CA GLU A 268 1.18 -10.80 -10.02
C GLU A 268 2.58 -11.02 -10.59
N ARG A 269 2.68 -11.60 -11.79
CA ARG A 269 3.98 -11.91 -12.43
C ARG A 269 4.75 -10.66 -12.89
N ARG A 270 4.05 -9.54 -13.12
CA ARG A 270 4.65 -8.29 -13.60
C ARG A 270 5.05 -7.35 -12.47
N VAL A 271 4.65 -7.64 -11.23
CA VAL A 271 4.84 -6.76 -10.08
C VAL A 271 5.87 -7.37 -9.13
N ALA A 272 6.92 -6.61 -8.82
CA ALA A 272 7.97 -7.07 -7.90
C ALA A 272 7.40 -7.37 -6.52
N ASN A 273 8.01 -8.26 -5.75
CA ASN A 273 7.61 -8.67 -4.39
C ASN A 273 7.81 -7.59 -3.31
N GLY A 274 7.79 -6.31 -3.66
CA GLY A 274 8.04 -5.22 -2.73
C GLY A 274 7.72 -3.85 -3.30
N ALA A 275 8.19 -2.81 -2.63
CA ALA A 275 8.13 -1.44 -3.13
C ALA A 275 9.37 -0.64 -2.76
N LEU A 276 9.51 0.50 -3.42
CA LEU A 276 10.54 1.48 -3.17
C LEU A 276 9.99 2.57 -2.27
N LEU A 277 10.75 2.94 -1.25
CA LEU A 277 10.43 4.04 -0.35
C LEU A 277 11.52 5.09 -0.51
N PHE A 278 11.11 6.34 -0.71
CA PHE A 278 12.03 7.46 -0.82
C PHE A 278 11.68 8.55 0.20
N TYR A 279 12.56 8.72 1.18
CA TYR A 279 12.50 9.77 2.18
C TYR A 279 13.19 11.03 1.65
N THR A 280 12.43 11.88 0.97
CA THR A 280 12.93 13.09 0.30
C THR A 280 13.68 14.05 1.24
N LYS A 281 13.34 14.05 2.54
CA LYS A 281 14.02 14.90 3.54
C LYS A 281 15.44 14.45 3.87
N THR A 282 15.67 13.15 3.97
CA THR A 282 16.98 12.59 4.35
C THR A 282 17.78 12.10 3.14
N GLY A 283 17.11 11.85 2.02
CA GLY A 283 17.69 11.22 0.84
C GLY A 283 17.71 9.69 0.92
N ASP A 284 17.15 9.09 1.98
CA ASP A 284 17.15 7.64 2.16
C ASP A 284 16.21 6.99 1.15
N TYR A 285 16.73 6.00 0.42
CA TYR A 285 16.01 5.25 -0.60
C TYR A 285 16.26 3.77 -0.41
N GLU A 286 15.18 3.03 -0.18
CA GLU A 286 15.24 1.62 0.19
C GLU A 286 14.17 0.82 -0.54
N PHE A 287 14.54 -0.39 -0.95
CA PHE A 287 13.58 -1.41 -1.35
C PHE A 287 13.13 -2.18 -0.12
N HIS A 288 11.82 -2.29 0.06
CA HIS A 288 11.21 -3.08 1.11
C HIS A 288 10.46 -4.26 0.50
N GLU A 289 10.95 -5.45 0.80
CA GLU A 289 10.26 -6.69 0.47
C GLU A 289 8.94 -6.79 1.26
N VAL A 290 7.89 -7.19 0.56
CA VAL A 290 6.56 -7.46 1.10
C VAL A 290 6.41 -8.97 1.20
N ASP A 291 6.77 -9.51 2.36
CA ASP A 291 6.65 -10.94 2.62
C ASP A 291 5.20 -11.39 2.92
N TYR A 292 5.00 -12.70 2.94
CA TYR A 292 3.70 -13.31 3.20
C TYR A 292 3.18 -13.01 4.62
N ARG A 293 4.05 -12.72 5.59
CA ARG A 293 3.68 -12.45 6.99
C ARG A 293 3.06 -11.05 7.09
N LEU A 294 3.70 -10.06 6.46
CA LEU A 294 3.18 -8.71 6.37
C LEU A 294 1.85 -8.67 5.63
N LEU A 295 1.74 -9.34 4.47
CA LEU A 295 0.47 -9.44 3.73
C LEU A 295 -0.63 -10.08 4.58
N ARG A 296 -0.32 -11.17 5.28
CA ARG A 296 -1.27 -11.83 6.18
C ARG A 296 -1.75 -10.89 7.29
N GLY A 297 -0.83 -10.22 7.97
CA GLY A 297 -1.17 -9.26 9.04
C GLY A 297 -2.07 -8.14 8.53
N ILE A 298 -1.76 -7.60 7.36
CA ILE A 298 -2.56 -6.57 6.69
C ILE A 298 -3.98 -7.07 6.37
N VAL A 299 -4.11 -8.27 5.80
CA VAL A 299 -5.43 -8.84 5.47
C VAL A 299 -6.25 -9.12 6.72
N ARG A 300 -5.64 -9.69 7.77
CA ARG A 300 -6.32 -9.96 9.04
C ARG A 300 -6.82 -8.67 9.69
N ASN A 301 -5.98 -7.65 9.75
CA ASN A 301 -6.38 -6.34 10.26
C ASN A 301 -7.49 -5.71 9.42
N ARG A 302 -7.44 -5.84 8.09
CA ARG A 302 -8.50 -5.39 7.19
C ARG A 302 -9.82 -6.10 7.47
N ASN A 303 -9.80 -7.43 7.61
CA ASN A 303 -11.00 -8.20 7.95
C ASN A 303 -11.60 -7.74 9.28
N PHE A 304 -10.76 -7.53 10.29
CA PHE A 304 -11.20 -7.00 11.58
C PHE A 304 -11.95 -5.68 11.44
N LEU A 305 -11.37 -4.71 10.70
CA LEU A 305 -12.02 -3.42 10.45
C LEU A 305 -13.37 -3.60 9.74
N THR A 306 -13.44 -4.40 8.67
CA THR A 306 -14.69 -4.62 7.94
C THR A 306 -15.74 -5.35 8.76
N GLY A 307 -15.33 -6.28 9.64
CA GLY A 307 -16.23 -6.93 10.58
C GLY A 307 -16.86 -5.89 11.51
N VAL A 308 -16.06 -5.01 12.11
CA VAL A 308 -16.58 -3.95 13.00
C VAL A 308 -17.56 -3.04 12.26
N MET A 309 -17.21 -2.60 11.05
CA MET A 309 -18.06 -1.70 10.25
C MET A 309 -19.38 -2.37 9.88
N THR A 310 -19.33 -3.62 9.41
CA THR A 310 -20.53 -4.37 9.00
C THR A 310 -21.47 -4.61 10.18
N ARG A 311 -20.94 -5.01 11.34
CA ARG A 311 -21.79 -5.23 12.52
C ARG A 311 -22.42 -3.97 13.07
N ARG A 312 -21.74 -2.83 12.96
CA ARG A 312 -22.33 -1.53 13.32
C ARG A 312 -23.48 -1.19 12.39
N GLN A 313 -23.29 -1.34 11.08
CA GLN A 313 -24.34 -1.11 10.09
C GLN A 313 -25.56 -2.01 10.35
N ASP A 314 -25.35 -3.32 10.58
CA ASP A 314 -26.42 -4.26 10.90
C ASP A 314 -27.24 -3.83 12.13
N GLN A 315 -26.58 -3.27 13.15
CA GLN A 315 -27.25 -2.78 14.37
C GLN A 315 -28.05 -1.50 14.10
N GLU A 316 -27.51 -0.57 13.31
CA GLU A 316 -28.18 0.66 12.92
C GLU A 316 -29.42 0.39 12.06
N ASP A 317 -29.30 -0.51 11.09
CA ASP A 317 -30.40 -0.92 10.21
C ASP A 317 -31.52 -1.60 11.02
N ARG A 318 -31.18 -2.46 11.98
CA ARG A 318 -32.18 -3.07 12.88
C ARG A 318 -32.86 -2.04 13.78
N ALA A 319 -32.12 -1.02 14.23
CA ALA A 319 -32.66 0.05 15.06
C ALA A 319 -33.60 0.97 14.27
N SER A 320 -33.30 1.25 13.00
CA SER A 320 -34.14 2.08 12.12
C SER A 320 -35.45 1.38 11.75
N HIS A 321 -35.41 0.08 11.42
CA HIS A 321 -36.61 -0.72 11.12
C HIS A 321 -37.56 -0.85 12.33
N ARG A 322 -37.04 -0.81 13.57
CA ARG A 322 -37.89 -0.80 14.77
C ARG A 322 -38.58 0.54 15.02
N LYS A 323 -38.12 1.65 14.41
CA LYS A 323 -38.70 3.00 14.57
C LYS A 323 -39.74 3.34 13.50
N HIS A 324 -39.75 2.62 12.38
CA HIS A 324 -40.72 2.79 11.29
C HIS A 324 -41.36 1.43 10.95
N PRO A 325 -42.36 0.98 11.74
CA PRO A 325 -43.13 -0.23 11.43
C PRO A 325 -44.04 -0.08 10.22
#